data_AF-A0A6I9MJ76-F1
#
_entry.id   AF-A0A6I9MJ76-F1
#
_cell.length_a   1.000
_cell.length_b   1.000
_cell.length_c   1.000
_cell.angle_alpha   90.00
_cell.angle_beta   90.00
_cell.angle_gamma   90.00
#
_symmetry.space_group_name_H-M   'P 1'
#
loop_
_entity.id
_entity.type
_entity.pdbx_description
1 polymer ?
#
loop_
_entity_poly.entity_id
_entity_poly.type
_entity_poly.pdbx_seq_one_letter_code
_entity_poly.pdbx_strand_id
1 'polypeptide(L)'
;MFFGSAALGTLTGLISAIFLKHFDLRKTPSLEFGMMIIFAYLPYGLAEGIKLSGIMSILFAGIVMSHYTHHNLSPVTQILMQQTLRTMAFMCGQ
;
A
#
# COMPACT_ATOMS: atom_id res chain seq x y z
N MET A 1 21.00 7.66 3.13
CA MET A 1 19.68 8.18 2.68
C MET A 1 18.86 7.09 1.98
N PHE A 2 19.33 6.54 0.85
CA PHE A 2 18.58 5.57 0.04
C PHE A 2 18.31 4.23 0.73
N PHE A 3 19.34 3.55 1.24
CA PHE A 3 19.17 2.28 1.96
C PHE A 3 18.32 2.42 3.23
N GLY A 4 18.46 3.54 3.95
CA GLY A 4 17.64 3.83 5.13
C GLY A 4 16.16 4.00 4.77
N SER A 5 15.85 4.72 3.68
CA SER A 5 14.47 4.91 3.22
C SER A 5 13.86 3.60 2.69
N ALA A 6 14.65 2.79 2.00
CA ALA A 6 14.22 1.48 1.48
C ALA A 6 13.96 0.47 2.60
N ALA A 7 14.85 0.39 3.60
CA ALA A 7 14.67 -0.49 4.76
C ALA A 7 13.45 -0.07 5.60
N LEU A 8 13.28 1.24 5.82
CA LEU A 8 12.18 1.78 6.62
C LEU A 8 10.82 1.62 5.92
N GLY A 9 10.77 1.83 4.60
CA GLY A 9 9.59 1.54 3.78
C GLY A 9 9.27 0.05 3.72
N THR A 10 10.28 -0.82 3.60
CA THR A 10 10.09 -2.28 3.60
C THR A 10 9.55 -2.77 4.94
N LEU A 11 10.15 -2.37 6.06
CA LEU A 11 9.73 -2.76 7.41
C LEU A 11 8.33 -2.26 7.74
N THR A 12 8.04 -0.99 7.47
CA THR A 12 6.73 -0.40 7.72
C THR A 12 5.67 -1.03 6.81
N GLY A 13 5.98 -1.29 5.53
CA GLY A 13 5.10 -2.00 4.61
C GLY A 13 4.81 -3.44 5.05
N LEU A 14 5.80 -4.14 5.61
CA LEU A 14 5.64 -5.50 6.14
C LEU A 14 4.76 -5.51 7.39
N ILE A 15 4.96 -4.55 8.29
CA ILE A 15 4.12 -4.35 9.49
C ILE A 15 2.68 -4.07 9.09
N SER A 16 2.46 -3.14 8.14
CA SER A 16 1.13 -2.83 7.59
C SER A 16 0.47 -4.06 6.96
N ALA A 17 1.23 -4.87 6.20
CA ALA A 17 0.71 -6.08 5.57
C ALA A 17 0.29 -7.14 6.61
N ILE A 18 1.05 -7.29 7.70
CA ILE A 18 0.68 -8.20 8.80
C ILE A 18 -0.55 -7.68 9.55
N PHE A 19 -0.65 -6.36 9.77
CA PHE A 19 -1.80 -5.74 10.41
C PHE A 19 -3.09 -5.96 9.62
N LEU A 20 -3.05 -5.73 8.31
CA LEU A 20 -4.17 -6.01 7.40
C LEU A 20 -4.52 -7.50 7.32
N LYS A 21 -3.52 -8.38 7.46
CA LYS A 21 -3.78 -9.83 7.55
C LYS A 21 -4.45 -10.24 8.86
N HIS A 22 -4.16 -9.57 9.96
CA HIS A 22 -4.78 -9.85 11.26
C HIS A 22 -6.21 -9.28 11.35
N PHE A 23 -6.45 -8.14 10.70
CA PHE A 23 -7.77 -7.54 10.52
C PHE A 23 -8.46 -8.10 9.27
N ASP A 24 -8.88 -9.37 9.30
CA ASP A 24 -9.65 -10.01 8.24
C ASP A 24 -11.08 -9.41 8.19
N LEU A 25 -11.22 -8.27 7.52
CA LEU A 25 -12.46 -7.50 7.39
C LEU A 25 -13.28 -7.89 6.16
N ARG A 26 -13.28 -9.20 5.82
CA ARG A 26 -13.99 -9.75 4.64
C ARG A 26 -15.47 -9.40 4.55
N LYS A 27 -16.10 -8.96 5.65
CA LYS A 27 -17.51 -8.52 5.68
C LYS A 27 -17.75 -7.11 5.12
N THR A 28 -16.74 -6.25 4.99
CA THR A 28 -16.92 -4.84 4.58
C THR A 28 -15.79 -4.36 3.65
N PRO A 29 -15.96 -4.49 2.32
CA PRO A 29 -14.91 -4.16 1.34
C PRO A 29 -14.54 -2.67 1.30
N SER A 30 -15.47 -1.76 1.59
CA SER A 30 -15.20 -0.32 1.63
C SER A 30 -14.24 0.07 2.77
N LEU A 31 -14.33 -0.64 3.91
CA LEU A 31 -13.48 -0.37 5.07
C LEU A 31 -12.08 -0.97 4.86
N GLU A 32 -12.00 -2.15 4.22
CA GLU A 32 -10.75 -2.78 3.80
C GLU A 32 -9.95 -1.85 2.86
N PHE A 33 -10.61 -1.23 1.88
CA PHE A 33 -9.98 -0.27 0.96
C PHE A 33 -9.52 1.01 1.67
N GLY A 34 -10.35 1.57 2.57
CA GLY A 34 -9.97 2.75 3.35
C GLY A 34 -8.74 2.52 4.22
N MET A 35 -8.69 1.38 4.94
CA MET A 35 -7.52 1.01 5.71
C MET A 35 -6.29 0.80 4.82
N MET A 36 -6.44 0.15 3.66
CA MET A 36 -5.35 -0.06 2.72
C MET A 36 -4.68 1.27 2.31
N ILE A 37 -5.47 2.30 2.00
CA ILE A 37 -4.93 3.62 1.63
C ILE A 37 -4.22 4.30 2.82
N ILE A 38 -4.81 4.26 4.02
CA ILE A 38 -4.22 4.87 5.22
C ILE A 38 -2.87 4.22 5.55
N PHE A 39 -2.82 2.88 5.55
CA PHE A 39 -1.59 2.13 5.82
C PHE A 39 -0.54 2.25 4.72
N ALA A 40 -0.94 2.49 3.47
CA ALA A 40 -0.01 2.80 2.39
C ALA A 40 0.63 4.19 2.56
N TYR A 41 -0.07 5.16 3.16
CA TYR A 41 0.45 6.51 3.38
C TYR A 41 1.27 6.66 4.68
N LEU A 42 1.03 5.82 5.69
CA LEU A 42 1.78 5.78 6.95
C LEU A 42 3.33 5.78 6.81
N PRO A 43 3.95 4.93 5.95
CA PRO A 43 5.40 4.92 5.74
C PRO A 43 5.96 6.20 5.11
N TYR A 44 5.13 6.97 4.40
CA TYR A 44 5.52 8.27 3.87
C TYR A 44 5.70 9.29 5.00
N GLY A 45 4.71 9.43 5.87
CA GLY A 45 4.76 10.36 7.00
C GLY A 45 5.88 10.04 7.99
N LEU A 46 6.12 8.75 8.26
CA LEU A 46 7.25 8.31 9.10
C LEU A 46 8.60 8.66 8.47
N ALA A 47 8.75 8.50 7.15
CA ALA A 47 9.98 8.83 6.46
C ALA A 47 10.22 10.34 6.38
N GLU A 48 9.18 11.16 6.20
CA GLU A 48 9.30 12.62 6.28
C GLU A 48 9.75 13.10 7.67
N GLY A 49 9.21 12.51 8.75
CA GLY A 49 9.61 12.83 10.13
C GLY A 49 11.07 12.54 10.44
N ILE A 50 11.68 11.57 9.75
CA ILE A 50 13.09 11.17 9.93
C ILE A 50 14.01 11.90 8.92
N LYS A 51 13.51 12.89 8.17
CA LYS A 51 14.23 13.59 7.08
C LYS A 51 14.82 12.63 6.02
N LEU A 52 14.12 11.52 5.77
CA LEU A 52 14.44 10.53 4.74
C LEU A 52 13.58 10.75 3.49
N SER A 53 13.80 9.95 2.45
CA SER A 53 13.01 10.06 1.22
C SER A 53 11.65 9.38 1.40
N GLY A 54 10.63 10.19 1.67
CA GLY A 54 9.23 9.72 1.79
C GLY A 54 8.75 8.98 0.54
N ILE A 55 9.12 9.49 -0.65
CA ILE A 55 8.76 8.90 -1.95
C ILE A 55 9.33 7.49 -2.09
N MET A 56 10.59 7.27 -1.69
CA MET A 56 11.19 5.93 -1.75
C MET A 56 10.58 4.99 -0.70
N SER A 57 10.25 5.50 0.48
CA SER A 57 9.62 4.73 1.54
C SER A 57 8.24 4.21 1.13
N ILE A 58 7.38 5.07 0.55
CA ILE A 58 6.05 4.67 0.08
C ILE A 58 6.12 3.71 -1.12
N LEU A 59 7.11 3.87 -2.00
CA LEU A 59 7.33 2.98 -3.13
C LEU A 59 7.70 1.56 -2.67
N PHE A 60 8.69 1.44 -1.78
CA PHE A 60 9.08 0.14 -1.20
C PHE A 60 7.96 -0.47 -0.35
N ALA A 61 7.25 0.33 0.44
CA ALA A 61 6.09 -0.15 1.19
C ALA A 61 4.99 -0.67 0.25
N GLY A 62 4.72 0.02 -0.88
CA GLY A 62 3.77 -0.41 -1.89
C GLY A 62 4.20 -1.69 -2.63
N ILE A 63 5.50 -1.87 -2.91
CA ILE A 63 6.03 -3.10 -3.51
C ILE A 63 5.88 -4.28 -2.53
N VAL A 64 6.25 -4.10 -1.27
CA VAL A 64 6.07 -5.11 -0.21
C VAL A 64 4.60 -5.41 -0.03
N MET A 65 3.75 -4.39 0.03
CA MET A 65 2.32 -4.56 0.11
C MET A 65 1.84 -5.38 -1.08
N SER A 66 2.12 -5.01 -2.32
CA SER A 66 1.77 -5.78 -3.53
C SER A 66 2.24 -7.24 -3.48
N HIS A 67 3.47 -7.47 -3.01
CA HIS A 67 4.07 -8.81 -2.94
C HIS A 67 3.45 -9.71 -1.85
N TYR A 68 3.12 -9.16 -0.68
CA TYR A 68 2.52 -9.92 0.43
C TYR A 68 0.98 -9.99 0.36
N THR A 69 0.38 -9.04 -0.34
CA THR A 69 -1.07 -8.88 -0.51
C THR A 69 -1.63 -9.84 -1.57
N HIS A 70 -0.84 -10.24 -2.57
CA HIS A 70 -1.29 -11.12 -3.66
C HIS A 70 -1.78 -12.51 -3.20
N HIS A 71 -1.48 -12.95 -1.97
CA HIS A 71 -1.95 -14.23 -1.43
C HIS A 71 -3.00 -14.11 -0.30
N ASN A 72 -3.29 -12.89 0.18
CA ASN A 72 -4.21 -12.67 1.30
C ASN A 72 -5.31 -11.62 1.00
N LEU A 73 -5.30 -10.96 -0.16
CA LEU A 73 -6.34 -10.01 -0.54
C LEU A 73 -7.59 -10.71 -1.07
N SER A 74 -8.74 -10.13 -0.72
CA SER A 74 -10.01 -10.46 -1.34
C SER A 74 -9.95 -10.15 -2.86
N PRO A 75 -10.47 -11.02 -3.74
CA PRO A 75 -10.46 -10.80 -5.20
C PRO A 75 -11.11 -9.46 -5.61
N VAL A 76 -12.00 -8.93 -4.78
CA VAL A 76 -12.63 -7.61 -4.94
C VAL A 76 -11.60 -6.47 -5.01
N THR A 77 -10.55 -6.49 -4.19
CA THR A 77 -9.55 -5.41 -4.12
C THR A 77 -8.59 -5.46 -5.30
N GLN A 78 -8.28 -6.65 -5.83
CA GLN A 78 -7.55 -6.79 -7.10
C GLN A 78 -8.36 -6.24 -8.28
N ILE A 79 -9.67 -6.54 -8.32
CA ILE A 79 -10.57 -6.02 -9.35
C ILE A 79 -10.67 -4.50 -9.25
N LEU A 80 -10.76 -3.93 -8.04
CA LEU A 80 -10.80 -2.49 -7.84
C LEU A 80 -9.53 -1.80 -8.37
N MET A 81 -8.34 -2.34 -8.07
CA MET A 81 -7.08 -1.79 -8.56
C MET A 81 -6.99 -1.83 -10.09
N GLN A 82 -7.41 -2.93 -10.71
CA GLN A 82 -7.47 -3.03 -12.18
C GLN A 82 -8.50 -2.08 -12.78
N GLN A 83 -9.67 -1.90 -12.13
CA GLN A 83 -10.67 -0.93 -12.57
C GLN A 83 -10.15 0.49 -12.46
N THR A 84 -9.53 0.88 -11.34
CA THR A 84 -8.94 2.22 -11.17
C THR A 84 -7.87 2.50 -12.22
N LEU A 85 -6.97 1.55 -12.47
CA LEU A 85 -5.95 1.69 -13.51
C LEU A 85 -6.58 1.80 -14.91
N ARG A 86 -7.62 1.01 -15.21
CA ARG A 86 -8.37 1.14 -16.48
C ARG A 86 -9.06 2.49 -16.61
N THR A 87 -9.69 3.01 -15.56
CA THR A 87 -10.35 4.32 -15.57
C THR A 87 -9.32 5.45 -15.70
N MET A 88 -8.18 5.36 -15.02
CA MET A 88 -7.07 6.30 -15.17
C MET A 88 -6.49 6.26 -16.59
N ALA A 89 -6.29 5.07 -17.15
CA ALA A 89 -5.84 4.91 -18.53
C ALA A 89 -6.86 5.49 -19.53
N PHE A 90 -8.16 5.33 -19.27
CA PHE A 90 -9.21 5.95 -20.08
C PHE A 90 -9.17 7.48 -20.01
N MET A 91 -8.98 8.07 -18.83
CA MET A 91 -8.85 9.52 -18.67
C MET A 91 -7.58 10.09 -19.31
N CYS A 92 -6.49 9.33 -19.33
CA CYS A 92 -5.22 9.78 -19.91
C CYS A 92 -5.11 9.49 -21.41
N GLY A 93 -5.96 8.61 -21.94
CA GLY A 93 -6.02 8.22 -23.34
C GLY A 93 -7.08 8.95 -24.17
N GLN A 94 -7.76 9.94 -23.59
CA GLN A 94 -8.65 10.86 -24.32
C GLN A 94 -7.99 12.22 -24.51
#